data_AF-A0A6G0A784-F1
#
_entry.id   AF-A0A6G0A784-F1
#
_cell.length_a   1.000
_cell.length_b   1.000
_cell.length_c   1.000
_cell.angle_alpha   90.00
_cell.angle_beta   90.00
_cell.angle_gamma   90.00
#
_symmetry.space_group_name_H-M   'P 1'
#
loop_
_entity.id
_entity.type
_entity.pdbx_description
1 polymer ?
#
loop_
_entity_poly.entity_id
_entity_poly.type
_entity_poly.pdbx_seq_one_letter_code
_entity_poly.pdbx_strand_id
1 'polypeptide(L)'
;MGSRSRTISSKVARTPRNIKAALDLLWLGAACAGIVTLIVVLDLIEHTAGVIGRNGLIREDAVVAAAIVIPLAAAVYTARRHSESKAIRHQLARLSYQDALTGLPNRRYLTDLLRDVLADARRNSDQVAVLFIDLDRFKAVNDTYGHEVGDRLMTEVAGRLLASVGEAGHVARYGGDEFVAILTSVPDARATEAAARRIIRTLEAPFQIGEDHIRISAGVGVALAERNCTRPAEVLRDADLALYQAKRAGPGSQQIFDRTLRGRITPSTAEARLRRALDRGEFRLLYQPIVSPWTKHVVGVEAALCWEHPEHGVVAPDVFLPILEETGLIVPVGAWALEDAAAQCRTWQSELTDRSALNVCVDVSPRQLSQANFPDVVARALRLSSADPEQLCLEIGGCPPAPDPQSIWPVLRPCKGLGVSIALDGMGNNPHALACLRELPVDVMKLDAANVRALTASREAALITEHLTAMARDLDIVTIATGVESEEQVTLLKSMHCDLLQGPLLGAARPADQLADRIAGSPPDGWQPSASKIAAPAQRTMGLAPSPEPSR
;
A
#
# COMPACT_ATOMS: atom_id res chain seq x y z
N MET A 1 52.06 1.47 42.64
CA MET A 1 51.31 0.22 42.91
C MET A 1 49.89 0.43 42.39
N GLY A 2 49.24 -0.32 41.51
CA GLY A 2 49.51 -1.46 40.63
C GLY A 2 48.22 -1.63 39.79
N SER A 3 48.30 -1.63 38.46
CA SER A 3 48.13 -2.82 37.60
C SER A 3 46.68 -3.32 37.34
N ARG A 4 46.24 -3.10 36.09
CA ARG A 4 45.47 -3.98 35.16
C ARG A 4 44.03 -4.45 35.52
N SER A 5 43.07 -4.17 34.62
CA SER A 5 42.55 -5.13 33.60
C SER A 5 41.14 -4.76 33.07
N ARG A 6 41.00 -4.81 31.73
CA ARG A 6 39.85 -5.15 30.82
C ARG A 6 38.44 -5.25 31.44
N THR A 7 37.35 -4.84 30.78
CA THR A 7 36.81 -5.52 29.58
C THR A 7 35.71 -4.69 28.90
N ILE A 8 35.80 -4.56 27.57
CA ILE A 8 34.74 -4.08 26.65
C ILE A 8 33.85 -5.29 26.34
N SER A 9 32.55 -5.22 26.63
CA SER A 9 31.59 -6.27 26.23
C SER A 9 30.83 -5.84 24.97
N SER A 10 31.01 -6.66 23.94
CA SER A 10 30.39 -6.63 22.62
C SER A 10 28.90 -7.00 22.65
N LYS A 11 28.08 -6.36 21.81
CA LYS A 11 26.78 -6.91 21.38
C LYS A 11 26.81 -7.17 19.88
N VAL A 12 26.89 -8.46 19.58
CA VAL A 12 26.95 -9.12 18.28
C VAL A 12 25.60 -9.00 17.56
N ALA A 13 25.63 -8.46 16.34
CA ALA A 13 24.52 -8.51 15.41
C ALA A 13 24.27 -9.96 14.95
N ARG A 14 23.08 -10.50 15.24
CA ARG A 14 22.61 -11.79 14.74
C ARG A 14 22.32 -11.67 13.24
N THR A 15 23.20 -12.22 12.41
CA THR A 15 22.92 -12.52 11.00
C THR A 15 22.00 -13.76 10.90
N PRO A 16 21.09 -13.83 9.91
CA PRO A 16 20.11 -14.91 9.83
C PRO A 16 20.79 -16.25 9.53
N ARG A 17 20.60 -17.21 10.44
CA ARG A 17 21.22 -18.55 10.48
C ARG A 17 21.07 -19.35 9.16
N ASN A 18 20.06 -19.08 8.35
CA ASN A 18 19.75 -19.87 7.15
C ASN A 18 20.63 -19.55 5.93
N ILE A 19 21.19 -18.34 5.82
CA ILE A 19 22.08 -17.99 4.70
C ILE A 19 23.49 -18.55 4.92
N LYS A 20 23.97 -18.53 6.18
CA LYS A 20 25.23 -19.18 6.55
C LYS A 20 25.15 -20.69 6.34
N ALA A 21 24.07 -21.34 6.76
CA ALA A 21 23.91 -22.78 6.54
C ALA A 21 23.92 -23.17 5.03
N ALA A 22 23.31 -22.36 4.17
CA ALA A 22 23.34 -22.59 2.72
C ALA A 22 24.72 -22.34 2.09
N LEU A 23 25.44 -21.32 2.57
CA LEU A 23 26.83 -21.06 2.17
C LEU A 23 27.77 -22.15 2.68
N ASP A 24 27.57 -22.65 3.90
CA ASP A 24 28.36 -23.72 4.50
C ASP A 24 28.15 -25.05 3.76
N LEU A 25 26.91 -25.36 3.33
CA LEU A 25 26.59 -26.51 2.46
C LEU A 25 27.23 -26.39 1.07
N LEU A 26 27.29 -25.17 0.50
CA LEU A 26 27.99 -24.91 -0.76
C LEU A 26 29.50 -25.08 -0.62
N TRP A 27 30.10 -24.60 0.48
CA TRP A 27 31.51 -24.81 0.78
C TRP A 27 31.85 -26.29 1.05
N LEU A 28 30.97 -27.03 1.74
CA LEU A 28 31.10 -28.47 1.92
C LEU A 28 31.04 -29.23 0.58
N GLY A 29 30.11 -28.85 -0.31
CA GLY A 29 30.03 -29.43 -1.65
C GLY A 29 31.29 -29.16 -2.48
N ALA A 30 31.82 -27.93 -2.45
CA ALA A 30 33.06 -27.56 -3.12
C ALA A 30 34.29 -28.27 -2.52
N ALA A 31 34.35 -28.42 -1.19
CA ALA A 31 35.41 -29.14 -0.51
C ALA A 31 35.39 -30.64 -0.83
N CYS A 32 34.21 -31.27 -0.85
CA CYS A 32 34.06 -32.67 -1.26
C CYS A 32 34.47 -32.87 -2.72
N ALA A 33 34.09 -31.97 -3.63
CA ALA A 33 34.54 -32.04 -5.02
C ALA A 33 36.06 -31.87 -5.15
N GLY A 34 36.67 -30.97 -4.36
CA GLY A 34 38.12 -30.80 -4.29
C GLY A 34 38.84 -32.05 -3.75
N ILE A 35 38.30 -32.68 -2.70
CA ILE A 35 38.85 -33.91 -2.11
C ILE A 35 38.73 -35.09 -3.08
N VAL A 36 37.58 -35.27 -3.74
CA VAL A 36 37.42 -36.32 -4.76
C VAL A 36 38.38 -36.09 -5.92
N THR A 37 38.57 -34.84 -6.36
CA THR A 37 39.56 -34.50 -7.39
C THR A 37 40.98 -34.83 -6.91
N LEU A 38 41.32 -34.50 -5.67
CA LEU A 38 42.63 -34.80 -5.09
C LEU A 38 42.86 -36.31 -4.94
N ILE A 39 41.85 -37.08 -4.53
CA ILE A 39 41.90 -38.54 -4.44
C ILE A 39 42.10 -39.14 -5.82
N VAL A 40 41.35 -38.70 -6.83
CA VAL A 40 41.51 -39.17 -8.22
C VAL A 40 42.89 -38.81 -8.76
N VAL A 41 43.44 -37.64 -8.41
CA VAL A 41 44.79 -37.24 -8.82
C VAL A 41 45.85 -38.07 -8.10
N LEU A 42 45.71 -38.33 -6.80
CA LEU A 42 46.64 -39.16 -6.04
C LEU A 42 46.57 -40.63 -6.46
N ASP A 43 45.38 -41.17 -6.71
CA ASP A 43 45.16 -42.51 -7.24
C ASP A 43 45.72 -42.63 -8.67
N LEU A 44 45.57 -41.60 -9.50
CA LEU A 44 46.21 -41.54 -10.81
C LEU A 44 47.75 -41.48 -10.69
N ILE A 45 48.30 -40.80 -9.69
CA ILE A 45 49.75 -40.75 -9.42
C ILE A 45 50.26 -42.11 -8.90
N GLU A 46 49.54 -42.78 -8.00
CA GLU A 46 49.91 -44.12 -7.51
C GLU A 46 49.76 -45.20 -8.58
N HIS A 47 48.69 -45.14 -9.38
CA HIS A 47 48.46 -46.08 -10.48
C HIS A 47 49.47 -45.86 -11.61
N THR A 48 49.88 -44.62 -11.89
CA THR A 48 50.98 -44.35 -12.82
C THR A 48 52.33 -44.75 -12.22
N ALA A 49 52.60 -44.50 -10.92
CA ALA A 49 53.81 -44.97 -10.24
C ALA A 49 53.94 -46.50 -10.21
N GLY A 50 52.82 -47.23 -10.09
CA GLY A 50 52.78 -48.70 -10.18
C GLY A 50 53.02 -49.25 -11.59
N VAL A 51 52.63 -48.50 -12.62
CA VAL A 51 52.89 -48.84 -14.04
C VAL A 51 54.33 -48.51 -14.46
N ILE A 52 55.04 -47.67 -13.69
CA ILE A 52 56.43 -47.21 -13.94
C ILE A 52 57.50 -48.27 -13.57
N GLY A 53 57.10 -49.47 -13.12
CA GLY A 53 58.02 -50.57 -12.86
C GLY A 53 58.74 -51.19 -14.07
N ARG A 54 58.43 -50.79 -15.31
CA ARG A 54 59.11 -51.32 -16.51
C ARG A 54 59.05 -50.34 -17.69
N ASN A 55 60.11 -49.55 -17.82
CA ASN A 55 60.56 -48.82 -19.01
C ASN A 55 59.70 -47.66 -19.53
N GLY A 56 60.20 -46.44 -19.34
CA GLY A 56 60.12 -45.36 -20.34
C GLY A 56 59.41 -44.09 -19.87
N LEU A 57 60.22 -43.06 -19.64
CA LEU A 57 59.88 -41.67 -19.29
C LEU A 57 58.48 -41.19 -19.73
N ILE A 58 57.66 -40.81 -18.76
CA ILE A 58 56.69 -39.73 -18.97
C ILE A 58 57.34 -38.46 -18.41
N ARG A 59 57.52 -37.42 -19.24
CA ARG A 59 58.03 -36.11 -18.80
C ARG A 59 57.14 -35.59 -17.67
N GLU A 60 57.72 -35.23 -16.52
CA GLU A 60 57.02 -34.62 -15.38
C GLU A 60 56.13 -33.44 -15.81
N ASP A 61 56.54 -32.73 -16.86
CA ASP A 61 55.80 -31.69 -17.57
C ASP A 61 54.35 -32.09 -17.96
N ALA A 62 54.12 -33.35 -18.35
CA ALA A 62 52.83 -33.83 -18.83
C ALA A 62 51.81 -34.00 -17.68
N VAL A 63 52.28 -34.42 -16.51
CA VAL A 63 51.45 -34.58 -15.31
C VAL A 63 51.07 -33.21 -14.75
N VAL A 64 52.03 -32.28 -14.71
CA VAL A 64 51.78 -30.88 -14.29
C VAL A 64 50.83 -30.18 -15.26
N ALA A 65 51.00 -30.38 -16.57
CA ALA A 65 50.10 -29.85 -17.58
C ALA A 65 48.66 -30.38 -17.41
N ALA A 66 48.49 -31.69 -17.17
CA ALA A 66 47.17 -32.27 -16.94
C ALA A 66 46.49 -31.71 -15.67
N ALA A 67 47.25 -31.53 -14.58
CA ALA A 67 46.76 -31.00 -13.31
C ALA A 67 46.28 -29.53 -13.40
N ILE A 68 46.75 -28.76 -14.38
CA ILE A 68 46.34 -27.36 -14.59
C ILE A 68 45.25 -27.25 -15.65
N VAL A 69 45.41 -27.97 -16.77
CA VAL A 69 44.51 -27.86 -17.93
C VAL A 69 43.14 -28.45 -17.64
N ILE A 70 43.05 -29.57 -16.92
CA ILE A 70 41.77 -30.24 -16.65
C ILE A 70 40.86 -29.37 -15.74
N PRO A 71 41.33 -28.81 -14.60
CA PRO A 71 40.49 -27.93 -13.78
C PRO A 71 40.11 -26.63 -14.50
N LEU A 72 41.02 -26.06 -15.30
CA LEU A 72 40.74 -24.85 -16.07
C LEU A 72 39.69 -25.11 -17.15
N ALA A 73 39.79 -26.22 -17.87
CA ALA A 73 38.80 -26.65 -18.85
C ALA A 73 37.44 -26.93 -18.20
N ALA A 74 37.42 -27.57 -17.02
CA ALA A 74 36.20 -27.81 -16.26
C ALA A 74 35.56 -26.50 -15.75
N ALA A 75 36.35 -25.53 -15.28
CA ALA A 75 35.88 -24.21 -14.88
C ALA A 75 35.28 -23.42 -16.06
N VAL A 76 35.96 -23.44 -17.22
CA VAL A 76 35.46 -22.80 -18.45
C VAL A 76 34.17 -23.48 -18.94
N TYR A 77 34.13 -24.82 -18.93
CA TYR A 77 32.96 -25.59 -19.35
C TYR A 77 31.75 -25.36 -18.43
N THR A 78 31.94 -25.36 -17.11
CA THR A 78 30.86 -25.07 -16.15
C THR A 78 30.39 -23.62 -16.23
N ALA A 79 31.29 -22.66 -16.45
CA ALA A 79 30.93 -21.26 -16.67
C ALA A 79 30.13 -21.07 -17.97
N ARG A 80 30.54 -21.72 -19.08
CA ARG A 80 29.79 -21.73 -20.34
C ARG A 80 28.42 -22.36 -20.19
N ARG A 81 28.34 -23.54 -19.59
CA ARG A 81 27.08 -24.26 -19.38
C ARG A 81 26.12 -23.51 -18.46
N HIS A 82 26.64 -22.79 -17.46
CA HIS A 82 25.83 -21.91 -16.62
C HIS A 82 25.32 -20.68 -17.39
N SER A 83 26.12 -20.13 -18.30
CA SER A 83 25.71 -19.04 -19.20
C SER A 83 24.62 -19.49 -20.19
N GLU A 84 24.79 -20.66 -20.83
CA GLU A 84 23.81 -21.25 -21.75
C GLU A 84 22.50 -21.62 -21.04
N SER A 85 22.56 -22.18 -19.82
CA SER A 85 21.37 -22.51 -19.05
C SER A 85 20.61 -21.27 -18.58
N LYS A 86 21.30 -20.15 -18.31
CA LYS A 86 20.66 -18.83 -18.11
C LYS A 86 19.99 -18.34 -19.39
N ALA A 87 20.67 -18.42 -20.53
CA ALA A 87 20.10 -18.00 -21.82
C ALA A 87 18.84 -18.80 -22.18
N ILE A 88 18.84 -20.13 -21.96
CA ILE A 88 17.69 -21.00 -22.20
C ILE A 88 16.55 -20.73 -21.20
N ARG A 89 16.84 -20.47 -19.92
CA ARG A 89 15.81 -20.06 -18.93
C ARG A 89 15.21 -18.69 -19.26
N HIS A 90 16.02 -17.75 -19.74
CA HIS A 90 15.53 -16.47 -20.26
C HIS A 90 14.66 -16.67 -21.51
N GLN A 91 14.99 -17.63 -22.37
CA GLN A 91 14.24 -17.93 -23.58
C GLN A 91 12.93 -18.71 -23.31
N LEU A 92 12.90 -19.58 -22.30
CA LEU A 92 11.67 -20.23 -21.79
C LEU A 92 10.75 -19.23 -21.07
N ALA A 93 11.32 -18.24 -20.36
CA ALA A 93 10.54 -17.16 -19.75
C ALA A 93 9.99 -16.16 -20.78
N ARG A 94 10.62 -16.00 -21.96
CA ARG A 94 10.12 -15.16 -23.07
C ARG A 94 8.75 -15.56 -23.60
N LEU A 95 8.35 -16.84 -23.49
CA LEU A 95 7.00 -17.29 -23.83
C LEU A 95 5.93 -16.88 -22.80
N SER A 96 6.33 -16.33 -21.64
CA SER A 96 5.46 -15.84 -20.57
C SER A 96 5.51 -14.30 -20.41
N TYR A 97 6.10 -13.56 -21.36
CA TYR A 97 6.31 -12.10 -21.26
C TYR A 97 5.39 -11.24 -22.11
N GLN A 98 4.54 -11.86 -22.92
CA GLN A 98 3.54 -11.15 -23.71
C GLN A 98 2.15 -11.36 -23.10
N ASP A 99 1.29 -10.37 -23.31
CA ASP A 99 -0.14 -10.44 -23.08
C ASP A 99 -0.79 -11.19 -24.25
N ALA A 100 -1.58 -12.21 -23.95
CA ALA A 100 -2.14 -13.11 -24.98
C ALA A 100 -3.14 -12.41 -25.91
N LEU A 101 -3.81 -11.34 -25.44
CA LEU A 101 -4.78 -10.60 -26.23
C LEU A 101 -4.11 -9.57 -27.14
N THR A 102 -3.25 -8.72 -26.57
CA THR A 102 -2.69 -7.55 -27.27
C THR A 102 -1.33 -7.81 -27.92
N GLY A 103 -0.64 -8.90 -27.56
CA GLY A 103 0.73 -9.19 -27.99
C GLY A 103 1.80 -8.28 -27.37
N LEU A 104 1.39 -7.28 -26.59
CA LEU A 104 2.29 -6.38 -25.88
C LEU A 104 3.03 -7.10 -24.75
N PRO A 105 4.20 -6.59 -24.31
CA PRO A 105 4.75 -6.87 -22.99
C PRO A 105 3.68 -6.90 -21.90
N ASN A 106 3.69 -7.93 -21.05
CA ASN A 106 2.81 -8.01 -19.89
C ASN A 106 3.44 -7.36 -18.65
N ARG A 107 2.63 -7.21 -17.59
CA ARG A 107 3.05 -6.64 -16.30
C ARG A 107 4.31 -7.28 -15.71
N ARG A 108 4.49 -8.60 -15.88
CA ARG A 108 5.68 -9.31 -15.34
C ARG A 108 6.95 -8.82 -16.04
N TYR A 109 6.91 -8.69 -17.36
CA TYR A 109 8.06 -8.22 -18.13
C TYR A 109 8.32 -6.72 -18.00
N LEU A 110 7.28 -5.91 -17.81
CA LEU A 110 7.37 -4.45 -17.69
C LEU A 110 8.42 -3.99 -16.66
N THR A 111 8.49 -4.67 -15.50
CA THR A 111 9.42 -4.27 -14.42
C THR A 111 10.88 -4.50 -14.82
N ASP A 112 11.16 -5.59 -15.53
CA ASP A 112 12.51 -5.90 -16.01
C ASP A 112 12.87 -5.00 -17.21
N LEU A 113 11.94 -4.79 -18.14
CA LEU A 113 12.08 -3.84 -19.24
C LEU A 113 12.42 -2.43 -18.74
N LEU A 114 11.67 -1.92 -17.77
CA LEU A 114 11.91 -0.60 -17.21
C LEU A 114 13.25 -0.55 -16.46
N ARG A 115 13.68 -1.65 -15.82
CA ARG A 115 15.01 -1.72 -15.20
C ARG A 115 16.12 -1.53 -16.21
N ASP A 116 16.03 -2.20 -17.35
CA ASP A 116 17.02 -2.13 -18.42
C ASP A 116 17.04 -0.73 -19.03
N VAL A 117 15.87 -0.18 -19.36
CA VAL A 117 15.72 1.19 -19.88
C VAL A 117 16.31 2.24 -18.94
N LEU A 118 16.05 2.15 -17.63
CA LEU A 118 16.63 3.07 -16.65
C LEU A 118 18.16 2.93 -16.54
N ALA A 119 18.67 1.70 -16.67
CA ALA A 119 20.10 1.45 -16.64
C ALA A 119 20.82 1.99 -17.88
N ASP A 120 20.19 1.92 -19.05
CA ASP A 120 20.67 2.51 -20.31
C ASP A 120 20.63 4.03 -20.27
N ALA A 121 19.50 4.61 -19.88
CA ALA A 121 19.33 6.05 -19.78
C ALA A 121 20.37 6.70 -18.86
N ARG A 122 20.71 6.04 -17.74
CA ARG A 122 21.77 6.49 -16.84
C ARG A 122 23.14 6.52 -17.50
N ARG A 123 23.47 5.56 -18.37
CA ARG A 123 24.73 5.53 -19.12
C ARG A 123 24.82 6.68 -20.12
N ASN A 124 23.69 7.02 -20.75
CA ASN A 124 23.62 8.03 -21.80
C ASN A 124 23.24 9.43 -21.29
N SER A 125 22.96 9.58 -20.00
CA SER A 125 22.41 10.81 -19.38
C SER A 125 21.05 11.25 -19.98
N ASP A 126 20.27 10.28 -20.43
CA ASP A 126 18.93 10.49 -20.98
C ASP A 126 17.87 10.53 -19.88
N GLN A 127 16.77 11.25 -20.13
CA GLN A 127 15.58 11.25 -19.28
C GLN A 127 14.61 10.17 -19.75
N VAL A 128 14.00 9.44 -18.82
CA VAL A 128 12.94 8.47 -19.10
C VAL A 128 11.64 8.98 -18.51
N ALA A 129 10.55 8.88 -19.28
CA ALA A 129 9.20 9.11 -18.81
C ALA A 129 8.39 7.82 -18.81
N VAL A 130 7.56 7.63 -17.80
CA VAL A 130 6.62 6.52 -17.68
C VAL A 130 5.21 7.10 -17.64
N LEU A 131 4.35 6.62 -18.53
CA LEU A 131 2.96 7.05 -18.66
C LEU A 131 2.07 5.86 -18.32
N PHE A 132 1.29 5.98 -17.25
CA PHE A 132 0.25 5.03 -16.88
C PHE A 132 -1.06 5.48 -17.52
N ILE A 133 -1.75 4.58 -18.21
CA ILE A 133 -2.88 4.87 -19.09
C ILE A 133 -4.01 3.94 -18.71
N ASP A 134 -5.22 4.47 -18.53
CA ASP A 134 -6.42 3.70 -18.23
C ASP A 134 -7.58 4.18 -19.10
N LEU A 135 -8.31 3.24 -19.69
CA LEU A 135 -9.40 3.54 -20.60
C LEU A 135 -10.67 3.91 -19.86
N ASP A 136 -11.18 5.12 -20.11
CA ASP A 136 -12.36 5.63 -19.43
C ASP A 136 -13.60 4.79 -19.77
N ARG A 137 -14.22 4.20 -18.74
CA ARG A 137 -15.49 3.44 -18.83
C ARG A 137 -15.43 2.25 -19.80
N PHE A 138 -14.29 1.57 -19.93
CA PHE A 138 -14.17 0.39 -20.79
C PHE A 138 -15.19 -0.72 -20.46
N LYS A 139 -15.54 -0.88 -19.18
CA LYS A 139 -16.62 -1.80 -18.77
C LYS A 139 -17.96 -1.51 -19.46
N ALA A 140 -18.33 -0.25 -19.63
CA ALA A 140 -19.58 0.12 -20.32
C ALA A 140 -19.56 -0.28 -21.80
N VAL A 141 -18.38 -0.32 -22.43
CA VAL A 141 -18.22 -0.85 -23.79
C VAL A 141 -18.49 -2.35 -23.81
N ASN A 142 -17.91 -3.11 -22.87
CA ASN A 142 -18.17 -4.55 -22.76
C ASN A 142 -19.65 -4.85 -22.50
N ASP A 143 -20.29 -4.07 -21.63
CA ASP A 143 -21.70 -4.27 -21.28
C ASP A 143 -22.63 -3.93 -22.45
N THR A 144 -22.23 -3.01 -23.34
CA THR A 144 -23.04 -2.57 -24.49
C THR A 144 -22.82 -3.43 -25.74
N TYR A 145 -21.57 -3.74 -26.07
CA TYR A 145 -21.18 -4.37 -27.34
C TYR A 145 -20.68 -5.82 -27.17
N GLY A 146 -20.55 -6.30 -25.94
CA GLY A 146 -20.05 -7.63 -25.62
C GLY A 146 -18.52 -7.71 -25.53
N HIS A 147 -18.05 -8.74 -24.84
CA HIS A 147 -16.62 -8.95 -24.58
C HIS A 147 -15.78 -9.15 -25.85
N GLU A 148 -16.31 -9.77 -26.91
CA GLU A 148 -15.58 -9.96 -28.17
C GLU A 148 -15.23 -8.62 -28.84
N VAL A 149 -16.17 -7.66 -28.81
CA VAL A 149 -15.93 -6.30 -29.34
C VAL A 149 -14.95 -5.55 -28.44
N GLY A 150 -15.06 -5.71 -27.13
CA GLY A 150 -14.10 -5.17 -26.16
C GLY A 150 -12.67 -5.68 -26.37
N ASP A 151 -12.50 -6.97 -26.62
CA ASP A 151 -11.19 -7.59 -26.86
C ASP A 151 -10.55 -7.09 -28.16
N ARG A 152 -11.37 -6.90 -29.20
CA ARG A 152 -10.93 -6.26 -30.46
C ARG A 152 -10.56 -4.79 -30.25
N LEU A 153 -11.34 -4.05 -29.46
CA LEU A 153 -11.03 -2.67 -29.10
C LEU A 153 -9.70 -2.58 -28.36
N MET A 154 -9.43 -3.48 -27.40
CA MET A 154 -8.16 -3.54 -26.68
C MET A 154 -6.96 -3.78 -27.61
N THR A 155 -7.14 -4.63 -28.61
CA THR A 155 -6.12 -4.91 -29.63
C THR A 155 -5.83 -3.66 -30.48
N GLU A 156 -6.87 -2.93 -30.90
CA GLU A 156 -6.72 -1.68 -31.64
C GLU A 156 -6.11 -0.54 -30.79
N VAL A 157 -6.49 -0.46 -29.52
CA VAL A 157 -5.88 0.49 -28.55
C VAL A 157 -4.38 0.22 -28.44
N ALA A 158 -3.97 -1.05 -28.28
CA ALA A 158 -2.56 -1.42 -28.22
C ALA A 158 -1.81 -0.97 -29.49
N GLY A 159 -2.39 -1.18 -30.67
CA GLY A 159 -1.84 -0.71 -31.94
C GLY A 159 -1.67 0.81 -32.01
N ARG A 160 -2.71 1.56 -31.60
CA ARG A 160 -2.65 3.03 -31.57
C ARG A 160 -1.62 3.56 -30.59
N LEU A 161 -1.51 2.95 -29.41
CA LEU A 161 -0.51 3.31 -28.41
C LEU A 161 0.91 3.11 -28.94
N LEU A 162 1.20 1.96 -29.56
CA LEU A 162 2.50 1.72 -30.20
C LEU A 162 2.82 2.77 -31.26
N ALA A 163 1.85 3.10 -32.12
CA ALA A 163 2.02 4.12 -33.16
C ALA A 163 2.22 5.53 -32.57
N SER A 164 1.50 5.89 -31.49
CA SER A 164 1.64 7.18 -30.81
C SER A 164 2.99 7.35 -30.10
N VAL A 165 3.56 6.26 -29.60
CA VAL A 165 4.81 6.22 -28.84
C VAL A 165 6.04 6.20 -29.76
N GLY A 166 5.96 5.49 -30.89
CA GLY A 166 7.04 5.41 -31.88
C GLY A 166 8.15 4.42 -31.51
N GLU A 167 9.16 4.30 -32.38
CA GLU A 167 10.19 3.24 -32.31
C GLU A 167 11.09 3.30 -31.05
N ALA A 168 11.27 4.49 -30.47
CA ALA A 168 12.12 4.68 -29.30
C ALA A 168 11.39 4.41 -27.97
N GLY A 169 10.08 4.22 -27.99
CA GLY A 169 9.32 3.95 -26.77
C GLY A 169 8.78 2.54 -26.71
N HIS A 170 8.35 2.15 -25.52
CA HIS A 170 7.79 0.84 -25.25
C HIS A 170 6.37 0.96 -24.73
N VAL A 171 5.53 -0.02 -25.02
CA VAL A 171 4.17 -0.12 -24.48
C VAL A 171 3.98 -1.51 -23.89
N ALA A 172 3.37 -1.58 -22.72
CA ALA A 172 3.02 -2.82 -22.03
C ALA A 172 1.55 -2.77 -21.61
N ARG A 173 0.89 -3.93 -21.54
CA ARG A 173 -0.41 -4.06 -20.88
C ARG A 173 -0.19 -4.43 -19.42
N TYR A 174 -0.68 -3.58 -18.50
CA TYR A 174 -0.51 -3.78 -17.07
C TYR A 174 -1.55 -4.75 -16.50
N GLY A 175 -2.78 -4.68 -16.99
CA GLY A 175 -3.88 -5.57 -16.61
C GLY A 175 -5.22 -4.92 -16.92
N GLY A 176 -6.27 -5.70 -17.15
CA GLY A 176 -7.60 -5.14 -17.48
C GLY A 176 -7.53 -4.20 -18.69
N ASP A 177 -7.98 -2.97 -18.49
CA ASP A 177 -7.98 -1.81 -19.39
C ASP A 177 -6.80 -0.85 -19.20
N GLU A 178 -5.77 -1.27 -18.43
CA GLU A 178 -4.60 -0.46 -18.11
C GLU A 178 -3.38 -0.79 -18.99
N PHE A 179 -2.70 0.27 -19.43
CA PHE A 179 -1.48 0.23 -20.21
C PHE A 179 -0.39 1.09 -19.58
N VAL A 180 0.86 0.74 -19.86
CA VAL A 180 2.03 1.55 -19.49
C VAL A 180 2.88 1.82 -20.72
N ALA A 181 3.12 3.09 -21.01
CA ALA A 181 4.07 3.53 -22.03
C ALA A 181 5.35 4.06 -21.39
N ILE A 182 6.50 3.70 -21.94
CA ILE A 182 7.83 4.17 -21.52
C ILE A 182 8.43 4.95 -22.68
N LEU A 183 8.76 6.21 -22.45
CA LEU A 183 9.45 7.07 -23.42
C LEU A 183 10.90 7.26 -22.99
N THR A 184 11.84 6.95 -23.87
CA THR A 184 13.27 7.18 -23.63
C THR A 184 13.73 8.49 -24.27
N SER A 185 14.83 9.03 -23.77
CA SER A 185 15.51 10.21 -24.33
C SER A 185 14.59 11.44 -24.46
N VAL A 186 13.75 11.67 -23.45
CA VAL A 186 12.81 12.80 -23.46
C VAL A 186 13.55 14.10 -23.06
N PRO A 187 13.43 15.20 -23.82
CA PRO A 187 14.25 16.40 -23.56
C PRO A 187 13.81 17.15 -22.29
N ASP A 188 12.50 17.22 -22.02
CA ASP A 188 11.95 17.92 -20.87
C ASP A 188 10.51 17.46 -20.51
N ALA A 189 9.96 18.02 -19.42
CA ALA A 189 8.60 17.75 -18.98
C ALA A 189 7.54 18.19 -20.02
N ARG A 190 7.79 19.26 -20.79
CA ARG A 190 6.83 19.76 -21.80
C ARG A 190 6.69 18.79 -22.97
N ALA A 191 7.78 18.18 -23.43
CA ALA A 191 7.77 17.14 -24.44
C ALA A 191 7.00 15.91 -23.95
N THR A 192 7.12 15.59 -22.66
CA THR A 192 6.37 14.50 -22.04
C THR A 192 4.87 14.81 -21.98
N GLU A 193 4.48 16.02 -21.58
CA GLU A 193 3.07 16.44 -21.64
C GLU A 193 2.51 16.40 -23.07
N ALA A 194 3.31 16.83 -24.05
CA ALA A 194 2.88 16.80 -25.44
C ALA A 194 2.65 15.37 -25.93
N ALA A 195 3.47 14.42 -25.49
CA ALA A 195 3.29 13.00 -25.78
C ALA A 195 2.03 12.43 -25.11
N ALA A 196 1.77 12.74 -23.83
CA ALA A 196 0.56 12.33 -23.14
C ALA A 196 -0.71 12.91 -23.81
N ARG A 197 -0.73 14.21 -24.14
CA ARG A 197 -1.82 14.84 -24.93
C ARG A 197 -1.99 14.24 -26.32
N ARG A 198 -0.90 13.76 -26.94
CA ARG A 198 -0.98 13.08 -28.24
C ARG A 198 -1.63 11.71 -28.10
N ILE A 199 -1.26 10.95 -27.06
CA ILE A 199 -1.86 9.64 -26.77
C ILE A 199 -3.36 9.79 -26.55
N ILE A 200 -3.80 10.69 -25.67
CA ILE A 200 -5.23 10.93 -25.40
C ILE A 200 -5.98 11.24 -26.69
N ARG A 201 -5.51 12.22 -27.46
CA ARG A 201 -6.16 12.59 -28.75
C ARG A 201 -6.19 11.45 -29.77
N THR A 202 -5.19 10.56 -29.74
CA THR A 202 -5.16 9.40 -30.65
C THR A 202 -6.18 8.33 -30.23
N LEU A 203 -6.40 8.17 -28.93
CA LEU A 203 -7.41 7.26 -28.40
C LEU A 203 -8.83 7.82 -28.56
N GLU A 204 -9.02 9.14 -28.48
CA GLU A 204 -10.34 9.78 -28.67
C GLU A 204 -10.88 9.67 -30.10
N ALA A 205 -10.03 9.38 -31.09
CA ALA A 205 -10.50 9.12 -32.44
C ALA A 205 -11.40 7.86 -32.48
N PRO A 206 -12.49 7.84 -33.28
CA PRO A 206 -13.38 6.67 -33.33
C PRO A 206 -12.64 5.38 -33.71
N PHE A 207 -12.90 4.29 -33.01
CA PHE A 207 -12.48 2.94 -33.36
C PHE A 207 -13.54 2.28 -34.22
N GLN A 208 -13.14 1.72 -35.35
CA GLN A 208 -14.02 0.95 -36.23
C GLN A 208 -13.84 -0.53 -35.91
N ILE A 209 -14.79 -1.13 -35.22
CA ILE A 209 -14.75 -2.54 -34.82
C ILE A 209 -15.88 -3.28 -35.52
N GLY A 210 -15.62 -3.77 -36.73
CA GLY A 210 -16.68 -4.30 -37.59
C GLY A 210 -17.58 -3.18 -38.09
N GLU A 211 -18.87 -3.25 -37.77
CA GLU A 211 -19.86 -2.22 -38.13
C GLU A 211 -19.98 -1.11 -37.07
N ASP A 212 -19.43 -1.31 -35.87
CA ASP A 212 -19.52 -0.36 -34.77
C ASP A 212 -18.46 0.74 -34.83
N HIS A 213 -18.88 1.96 -34.46
CA HIS A 213 -18.02 3.12 -34.26
C HIS A 213 -17.97 3.46 -32.77
N ILE A 214 -16.88 3.06 -32.11
CA ILE A 214 -16.72 3.21 -30.66
C ILE A 214 -15.82 4.40 -30.36
N ARG A 215 -16.25 5.27 -29.44
CA ARG A 215 -15.43 6.36 -28.90
C ARG A 215 -15.11 6.06 -27.44
N ILE A 216 -13.82 6.11 -27.12
CA ILE A 216 -13.32 5.94 -25.76
C ILE A 216 -12.25 7.01 -25.51
N SER A 217 -12.15 7.50 -24.29
CA SER A 217 -11.04 8.37 -23.86
C SER A 217 -10.18 7.62 -22.85
N ALA A 218 -9.10 8.25 -22.40
CA ALA A 218 -8.20 7.65 -21.42
C ALA A 218 -7.68 8.70 -20.45
N GLY A 219 -7.61 8.32 -19.17
CA GLY A 219 -6.81 9.04 -18.18
C GLY A 219 -5.34 8.71 -18.36
N VAL A 220 -4.46 9.70 -18.22
CA VAL A 220 -3.00 9.51 -18.32
C VAL A 220 -2.26 10.12 -17.14
N GLY A 221 -1.60 9.27 -16.34
CA GLY A 221 -0.65 9.68 -15.31
C GLY A 221 0.78 9.61 -15.82
N VAL A 222 1.57 10.67 -15.61
CA VAL A 222 2.92 10.78 -16.16
C VAL A 222 3.95 10.92 -15.06
N ALA A 223 4.98 10.09 -15.01
CA ALA A 223 6.12 10.27 -14.09
C ALA A 223 7.45 10.33 -14.85
N LEU A 224 8.29 11.30 -14.47
CA LEU A 224 9.67 11.38 -14.95
C LEU A 224 10.60 10.63 -14.01
N ALA A 225 11.37 9.69 -14.55
CA ALA A 225 12.39 9.00 -13.79
C ALA A 225 13.55 9.95 -13.49
N GLU A 226 13.97 10.05 -12.23
CA GLU A 226 15.16 10.81 -11.87
C GLU A 226 16.42 10.18 -12.45
N ARG A 227 17.45 11.00 -12.73
CA ARG A 227 18.75 10.53 -13.25
C ARG A 227 19.41 9.45 -12.38
N ASN A 228 19.13 9.46 -11.07
CA ASN A 228 19.67 8.50 -10.09
C ASN A 228 18.66 7.43 -9.68
N CYS A 229 17.46 7.40 -10.27
CA CYS A 229 16.46 6.39 -9.91
C CYS A 229 16.96 4.99 -10.33
N THR A 230 16.98 4.06 -9.38
CA THR A 230 17.42 2.67 -9.62
C THR A 230 16.28 1.67 -9.49
N ARG A 231 15.07 2.13 -9.18
CA ARG A 231 13.95 1.30 -8.77
C ARG A 231 12.75 1.52 -9.69
N PRO A 232 12.52 0.60 -10.67
CA PRO A 232 11.37 0.65 -11.58
C PRO A 232 10.02 0.81 -10.87
N ALA A 233 9.86 0.14 -9.73
CA ALA A 233 8.63 0.18 -8.93
C ALA A 233 8.27 1.59 -8.43
N GLU A 234 9.26 2.44 -8.13
CA GLU A 234 9.01 3.80 -7.66
C GLU A 234 8.47 4.69 -8.80
N VAL A 235 9.01 4.56 -10.01
CA VAL A 235 8.55 5.35 -11.16
C VAL A 235 7.16 4.89 -11.62
N LEU A 236 6.89 3.59 -11.59
CA LEU A 236 5.57 3.03 -11.90
C LEU A 236 4.51 3.49 -10.90
N ARG A 237 4.81 3.44 -9.60
CA ARG A 237 3.91 3.93 -8.54
C ARG A 237 3.59 5.41 -8.71
N ASP A 238 4.57 6.22 -9.09
CA ASP A 238 4.35 7.65 -9.28
C ASP A 238 3.48 7.96 -10.48
N ALA A 239 3.67 7.23 -11.58
CA ALA A 239 2.81 7.36 -12.75
C ALA A 239 1.37 6.93 -12.42
N ASP A 240 1.19 5.87 -11.63
CA ASP A 240 -0.11 5.40 -11.14
C ASP A 240 -0.80 6.42 -10.21
N LEU A 241 -0.07 7.01 -9.27
CA LEU A 241 -0.61 8.08 -8.41
C LEU A 241 -1.05 9.31 -9.22
N ALA A 242 -0.30 9.69 -10.25
CA ALA A 242 -0.74 10.76 -11.15
C ALA A 242 -1.97 10.36 -11.97
N LEU A 243 -2.07 9.10 -12.39
CA LEU A 243 -3.26 8.60 -13.09
C LEU A 243 -4.49 8.70 -12.21
N TYR A 244 -4.40 8.35 -10.92
CA TYR A 244 -5.49 8.54 -9.97
C TYR A 244 -5.95 10.00 -9.89
N GLN A 245 -5.01 10.96 -9.86
CA GLN A 245 -5.34 12.39 -9.89
C GLN A 245 -5.99 12.82 -11.21
N ALA A 246 -5.53 12.29 -12.35
CA ALA A 246 -6.15 12.51 -13.64
C ALA A 246 -7.61 12.02 -13.63
N LYS A 247 -7.87 10.78 -13.19
CA LYS A 247 -9.24 10.24 -13.10
C LYS A 247 -10.21 11.13 -12.29
N ARG A 248 -9.72 11.82 -11.25
CA ARG A 248 -10.52 12.79 -10.47
C ARG A 248 -10.82 14.08 -11.22
N ALA A 249 -9.94 14.51 -12.13
CA ALA A 249 -10.15 15.69 -12.97
C ALA A 249 -11.17 15.44 -14.10
N GLY A 250 -11.46 14.17 -14.40
CA GLY A 250 -12.48 13.74 -15.35
C GLY A 250 -11.91 12.96 -16.55
N PRO A 251 -12.78 12.48 -17.46
CA PRO A 251 -12.37 11.70 -18.63
C PRO A 251 -11.45 12.48 -19.57
N GLY A 252 -10.49 11.80 -20.21
CA GLY A 252 -9.56 12.42 -21.15
C GLY A 252 -8.58 13.42 -20.55
N SER A 253 -8.37 13.34 -19.24
CA SER A 253 -7.44 14.20 -18.52
C SER A 253 -6.06 13.57 -18.41
N GLN A 254 -5.06 14.42 -18.21
CA GLN A 254 -3.71 13.99 -17.87
C GLN A 254 -3.23 14.70 -16.62
N GLN A 255 -2.36 14.04 -15.86
CA GLN A 255 -1.66 14.65 -14.75
C GLN A 255 -0.20 14.24 -14.80
N ILE A 256 0.70 15.21 -14.61
CA ILE A 256 2.10 14.89 -14.34
C ILE A 256 2.26 14.73 -12.84
N PHE A 257 2.87 13.61 -12.47
CA PHE A 257 3.44 13.41 -11.18
C PHE A 257 4.55 14.43 -10.97
N ASP A 258 4.22 15.51 -10.28
CA ASP A 258 5.17 16.55 -9.95
C ASP A 258 6.11 16.05 -8.85
N ARG A 259 7.20 15.42 -9.26
CA ARG A 259 8.30 15.11 -8.37
C ARG A 259 9.00 16.37 -7.87
N THR A 260 8.69 17.61 -8.21
CA THR A 260 9.28 18.77 -7.48
C THR A 260 8.67 18.93 -6.07
N LEU A 261 7.44 18.43 -5.86
CA LEU A 261 6.84 18.25 -4.53
C LEU A 261 7.52 17.11 -3.75
N ARG A 262 7.96 16.03 -4.41
CA ARG A 262 8.80 14.96 -3.79
C ARG A 262 10.32 15.18 -3.90
N GLY A 263 10.79 16.09 -4.73
CA GLY A 263 12.17 16.16 -5.23
C GLY A 263 13.03 17.12 -4.44
N ARG A 264 12.40 17.91 -3.58
CA ARG A 264 13.05 18.48 -2.40
C ARG A 264 12.95 17.56 -1.17
N ILE A 265 12.44 16.35 -1.36
CA ILE A 265 12.03 15.39 -0.34
C ILE A 265 12.59 14.00 -0.72
N THR A 266 13.92 13.86 -0.82
CA THR A 266 14.52 12.51 -0.74
C THR A 266 14.03 11.86 0.55
N PRO A 267 13.89 10.54 0.69
CA PRO A 267 13.44 9.91 1.94
C PRO A 267 14.20 10.46 3.19
N SER A 268 15.48 10.80 3.02
CA SER A 268 16.29 11.48 4.04
C SER A 268 15.96 12.97 4.28
N THR A 269 15.55 13.76 3.27
CA THR A 269 15.09 15.15 3.48
C THR A 269 13.60 15.23 3.83
N ALA A 270 12.80 14.22 3.49
CA ALA A 270 11.41 14.02 3.92
C ALA A 270 11.33 13.78 5.40
N GLU A 271 12.12 12.84 5.88
CA GLU A 271 12.15 12.53 7.29
C GLU A 271 12.59 13.77 8.08
N ALA A 272 13.66 14.44 7.64
CA ALA A 272 14.14 15.66 8.29
C ALA A 272 13.12 16.82 8.21
N ARG A 273 12.39 16.98 7.11
CA ARG A 273 11.36 18.02 6.97
C ARG A 273 10.11 17.71 7.76
N LEU A 274 9.57 16.51 7.71
CA LEU A 274 8.37 16.11 8.44
C LEU A 274 8.64 16.07 9.95
N ARG A 275 9.86 15.70 10.37
CA ARG A 275 10.30 15.86 11.76
C ARG A 275 10.34 17.33 12.18
N ARG A 276 10.92 18.21 11.34
CA ARG A 276 10.89 19.67 11.59
C ARG A 276 9.48 20.25 11.53
N ALA A 277 8.59 19.73 10.69
CA ALA A 277 7.21 20.17 10.57
C ALA A 277 6.45 19.92 11.88
N LEU A 278 6.68 18.76 12.50
CA LEU A 278 6.18 18.48 13.85
C LEU A 278 6.76 19.46 14.88
N ASP A 279 8.07 19.68 14.88
CA ASP A 279 8.74 20.61 15.80
C ASP A 279 8.29 22.09 15.61
N ARG A 280 7.85 22.44 14.40
CA ARG A 280 7.41 23.80 14.01
C ARG A 280 5.91 24.01 14.10
N GLY A 281 5.13 23.00 14.48
CA GLY A 281 3.67 23.10 14.55
C GLY A 281 3.00 23.30 13.19
N GLU A 282 3.56 22.71 12.13
CA GLU A 282 3.02 22.78 10.76
C GLU A 282 1.89 21.75 10.53
N PHE A 283 1.70 20.80 11.45
CA PHE A 283 0.56 19.89 11.41
C PHE A 283 -0.64 20.48 12.14
N ARG A 284 -1.84 20.26 11.59
CA ARG A 284 -3.12 20.61 12.22
C ARG A 284 -4.14 19.50 12.02
N LEU A 285 -5.15 19.47 12.88
CA LEU A 285 -6.33 18.64 12.70
C LEU A 285 -7.48 19.45 12.11
N LEU A 286 -8.09 18.91 11.07
CA LEU A 286 -9.37 19.35 10.56
C LEU A 286 -10.43 18.35 11.02
N TYR A 287 -11.63 18.82 11.31
CA TYR A 287 -12.70 18.01 11.87
C TYR A 287 -13.85 17.92 10.88
N GLN A 288 -14.21 16.70 10.50
CA GLN A 288 -15.37 16.45 9.66
C GLN A 288 -16.56 15.99 10.51
N PRO A 289 -17.76 16.58 10.33
CA PRO A 289 -18.92 16.23 11.15
C PRO A 289 -19.49 14.85 10.79
N ILE A 290 -19.85 14.11 11.84
CA ILE A 290 -20.65 12.88 11.82
C ILE A 290 -22.05 13.24 12.34
N VAL A 291 -23.09 12.90 11.57
CA VAL A 291 -24.44 13.44 11.75
C VAL A 291 -25.45 12.32 11.91
N SER A 292 -26.42 12.50 12.80
CA SER A 292 -27.57 11.59 12.90
C SER A 292 -28.52 11.80 11.69
N PRO A 293 -28.88 10.75 10.93
CA PRO A 293 -29.87 10.85 9.86
C PRO A 293 -31.28 11.16 10.37
N TRP A 294 -31.54 10.90 11.65
CA TRP A 294 -32.83 11.10 12.29
C TRP A 294 -33.06 12.56 12.63
N THR A 295 -32.06 13.20 13.23
CA THR A 295 -32.22 14.54 13.83
C THR A 295 -31.40 15.61 13.14
N LYS A 296 -30.53 15.24 12.20
CA LYS A 296 -29.62 16.12 11.47
C LYS A 296 -28.62 16.87 12.36
N HIS A 297 -28.50 16.47 13.64
CA HIS A 297 -27.50 17.04 14.54
C HIS A 297 -26.15 16.34 14.39
N VAL A 298 -25.08 17.12 14.55
CA VAL A 298 -23.71 16.61 14.67
C VAL A 298 -23.59 15.90 16.01
N VAL A 299 -23.22 14.62 15.97
CA VAL A 299 -23.08 13.75 17.13
C VAL A 299 -21.62 13.36 17.41
N GLY A 300 -20.74 13.57 16.43
CA GLY A 300 -19.33 13.30 16.54
C GLY A 300 -18.58 13.98 15.40
N VAL A 301 -17.27 13.84 15.43
CA VAL A 301 -16.38 14.34 14.39
C VAL A 301 -15.26 13.34 14.14
N GLU A 302 -14.75 13.34 12.92
CA GLU A 302 -13.51 12.65 12.57
C GLU A 302 -12.38 13.68 12.43
N ALA A 303 -11.26 13.43 13.10
CA ALA A 303 -10.07 14.26 13.07
C ALA A 303 -9.15 13.82 11.92
N ALA A 304 -9.15 14.61 10.86
CA ALA A 304 -8.30 14.42 9.69
C ALA A 304 -7.01 15.23 9.81
N LEU A 305 -5.87 14.54 9.68
CA LEU A 305 -4.55 15.16 9.72
C LEU A 305 -4.30 16.03 8.48
N CYS A 306 -3.89 17.28 8.70
CA CYS A 306 -3.58 18.25 7.65
C CYS A 306 -2.15 18.78 7.84
N TRP A 307 -1.42 19.00 6.74
CA TRP A 307 -0.11 19.65 6.78
C TRP A 307 -0.18 21.04 6.15
N GLU A 308 0.00 22.07 6.97
CA GLU A 308 0.12 23.46 6.54
C GLU A 308 1.57 23.77 6.16
N HIS A 309 1.91 23.54 4.89
CA HIS A 309 3.26 23.79 4.40
C HIS A 309 3.48 25.29 4.16
N PRO A 310 4.57 25.89 4.68
CA PRO A 310 4.80 27.35 4.59
C PRO A 310 4.93 27.88 3.15
N GLU A 311 5.45 27.09 2.22
CA GLU A 311 5.56 27.48 0.80
C GLU A 311 4.40 27.00 -0.09
N HIS A 312 3.62 26.01 0.36
CA HIS A 312 2.67 25.29 -0.52
C HIS A 312 1.23 25.32 0.00
N GLY A 313 0.98 25.95 1.16
CA GLY A 313 -0.33 25.96 1.79
C GLY A 313 -0.73 24.59 2.31
N VAL A 314 -2.02 24.31 2.32
CA VAL A 314 -2.60 23.06 2.82
C VAL A 314 -2.26 21.90 1.87
N VAL A 315 -1.51 20.93 2.36
CA VAL A 315 -1.15 19.70 1.63
C VAL A 315 -2.09 18.58 2.04
N ALA A 316 -2.65 17.89 1.05
CA ALA A 316 -3.60 16.80 1.25
C ALA A 316 -2.96 15.56 1.92
N PRO A 317 -3.69 14.82 2.77
CA PRO A 317 -3.21 13.62 3.47
C PRO A 317 -2.57 12.58 2.54
N ASP A 318 -3.21 12.31 1.38
CA ASP A 318 -2.75 11.33 0.38
C ASP A 318 -1.30 11.56 -0.11
N VAL A 319 -0.81 12.80 0.00
CA VAL A 319 0.53 13.18 -0.46
C VAL A 319 1.60 12.82 0.58
N PHE A 320 1.32 13.03 1.87
CA PHE A 320 2.33 12.94 2.93
C PHE A 320 2.13 11.76 3.89
N LEU A 321 0.92 11.23 4.06
CA LEU A 321 0.66 10.05 4.89
C LEU A 321 1.51 8.84 4.48
N PRO A 322 1.62 8.47 3.17
CA PRO A 322 2.47 7.34 2.77
C PRO A 322 3.94 7.54 3.16
N ILE A 323 4.41 8.79 3.17
CA ILE A 323 5.80 9.13 3.55
C ILE A 323 5.97 8.98 5.06
N LEU A 324 5.00 9.45 5.86
CA LEU A 324 5.00 9.24 7.31
C LEU A 324 4.99 7.75 7.65
N GLU A 325 4.21 6.95 6.92
CA GLU A 325 4.14 5.50 7.10
C GLU A 325 5.44 4.79 6.71
N GLU A 326 6.06 5.13 5.59
CA GLU A 326 7.32 4.50 5.14
C GLU A 326 8.49 4.85 6.06
N THR A 327 8.60 6.12 6.45
CA THR A 327 9.69 6.61 7.32
C THR A 327 9.49 6.23 8.79
N GLY A 328 8.26 5.94 9.20
CA GLY A 328 7.90 5.66 10.59
C GLY A 328 7.61 6.90 11.42
N LEU A 329 7.64 8.09 10.80
CA LEU A 329 7.21 9.33 11.42
C LEU A 329 5.70 9.36 11.72
N ILE A 330 4.91 8.43 11.15
CA ILE A 330 3.51 8.24 11.52
C ILE A 330 3.34 7.95 13.02
N VAL A 331 4.34 7.35 13.68
CA VAL A 331 4.28 7.06 15.12
C VAL A 331 4.34 8.34 15.97
N PRO A 332 5.37 9.21 15.86
CA PRO A 332 5.39 10.46 16.61
C PRO A 332 4.31 11.46 16.16
N VAL A 333 3.97 11.54 14.87
CA VAL A 333 2.90 12.43 14.40
C VAL A 333 1.53 11.96 14.88
N GLY A 334 1.26 10.65 14.86
CA GLY A 334 0.01 10.09 15.38
C GLY A 334 -0.12 10.24 16.90
N ALA A 335 0.98 10.18 17.65
CA ALA A 335 0.96 10.48 19.08
C ALA A 335 0.59 11.95 19.35
N TRP A 336 1.15 12.89 18.58
CA TRP A 336 0.76 14.30 18.64
C TRP A 336 -0.72 14.50 18.25
N ALA A 337 -1.19 13.86 17.18
CA ALA A 337 -2.58 13.96 16.73
C ALA A 337 -3.56 13.45 17.79
N LEU A 338 -3.23 12.36 18.49
CA LEU A 338 -4.04 11.86 19.61
C LEU A 338 -4.07 12.85 20.78
N GLU A 339 -2.94 13.46 21.13
CA GLU A 339 -2.87 14.48 22.19
C GLU A 339 -3.70 15.72 21.83
N ASP A 340 -3.59 16.22 20.59
CA ASP A 340 -4.31 17.39 20.09
C ASP A 340 -5.82 17.13 19.99
N ALA A 341 -6.23 15.98 19.45
CA ALA A 341 -7.63 15.57 19.37
C ALA A 341 -8.25 15.39 20.77
N ALA A 342 -7.52 14.79 21.71
CA ALA A 342 -7.99 14.64 23.09
C ALA A 342 -8.10 16.01 23.79
N ALA A 343 -7.17 16.93 23.56
CA ALA A 343 -7.26 18.29 24.08
C ALA A 343 -8.48 19.03 23.49
N GLN A 344 -8.70 18.93 22.18
CA GLN A 344 -9.86 19.53 21.53
C GLN A 344 -11.19 18.93 22.02
N CYS A 345 -11.23 17.62 22.25
CA CYS A 345 -12.37 16.94 22.88
C CYS A 345 -12.69 17.58 24.24
N ARG A 346 -11.68 17.78 25.11
CA ARG A 346 -11.87 18.47 26.40
C ARG A 346 -12.36 19.91 26.24
N THR A 347 -11.83 20.66 25.28
CA THR A 347 -12.29 22.03 25.00
C THR A 347 -13.79 22.05 24.69
N TRP A 348 -14.23 21.18 23.77
CA TRP A 348 -15.65 21.06 23.44
C TRP A 348 -16.51 20.61 24.61
N GLN A 349 -16.04 19.70 25.46
CA GLN A 349 -16.74 19.33 26.70
C GLN A 349 -16.97 20.52 27.63
N SER A 350 -16.02 21.46 27.69
CA SER A 350 -16.09 22.61 28.59
C SER A 350 -16.91 23.78 28.03
N GLU A 351 -16.89 23.97 26.71
CA GLU A 351 -17.54 25.10 26.04
C GLU A 351 -19.01 24.80 25.67
N LEU A 352 -19.37 23.53 25.51
CA LEU A 352 -20.69 23.11 25.06
C LEU A 352 -21.47 22.49 26.24
N THR A 353 -22.07 23.37 27.05
CA THR A 353 -22.75 23.05 28.32
C THR A 353 -23.86 21.98 28.20
N ASP A 354 -24.42 21.77 27.01
CA ASP A 354 -25.48 20.77 26.73
C ASP A 354 -25.00 19.54 25.92
N ARG A 355 -23.68 19.33 25.77
CA ARG A 355 -23.13 18.27 24.91
C ARG A 355 -22.06 17.43 25.57
N SER A 356 -22.43 16.74 26.63
CA SER A 356 -21.64 15.70 27.31
C SER A 356 -21.34 14.43 26.46
N ALA A 357 -21.45 14.48 25.12
CA ALA A 357 -21.49 13.29 24.26
C ALA A 357 -20.93 13.46 22.83
N LEU A 358 -20.10 14.48 22.54
CA LEU A 358 -19.51 14.61 21.21
C LEU A 358 -18.30 13.66 21.06
N ASN A 359 -18.42 12.65 20.20
CA ASN A 359 -17.34 11.70 19.98
C ASN A 359 -16.31 12.24 18.96
N VAL A 360 -15.02 12.12 19.27
CA VAL A 360 -13.91 12.47 18.39
C VAL A 360 -13.22 11.18 17.93
N CYS A 361 -13.31 10.88 16.64
CA CYS A 361 -12.67 9.73 16.00
C CYS A 361 -11.30 10.16 15.48
N VAL A 362 -10.26 9.37 15.75
CA VAL A 362 -8.88 9.62 15.31
C VAL A 362 -8.35 8.36 14.62
N ASP A 363 -7.84 8.51 13.41
CA ASP A 363 -7.23 7.43 12.65
C ASP A 363 -5.94 6.92 13.30
N VAL A 364 -5.81 5.59 13.31
CA VAL A 364 -4.65 4.88 13.83
C VAL A 364 -4.05 4.00 12.75
N SER A 365 -2.81 4.29 12.37
CA SER A 365 -2.08 3.48 11.39
C SER A 365 -1.74 2.09 11.96
N PRO A 366 -1.71 1.03 11.12
CA PRO A 366 -1.21 -0.29 11.51
C PRO A 366 0.21 -0.25 12.11
N ARG A 367 1.04 0.72 11.70
CA ARG A 367 2.40 0.89 12.23
C ARG A 367 2.42 1.42 13.67
N GLN A 368 1.40 2.21 14.06
CA GLN A 368 1.19 2.62 15.46
C GLN A 368 0.68 1.44 16.31
N LEU A 369 -0.28 0.66 15.79
CA LEU A 369 -0.79 -0.54 16.46
C LEU A 369 0.27 -1.64 16.64
N SER A 370 1.33 -1.63 15.83
CA SER A 370 2.48 -2.51 15.99
C SER A 370 3.42 -2.10 17.14
N GLN A 371 3.23 -0.92 17.74
CA GLN A 371 4.05 -0.46 18.87
C GLN A 371 3.49 -0.99 20.20
N ALA A 372 4.32 -1.71 20.96
CA ALA A 372 3.91 -2.25 22.25
C ALA A 372 3.51 -1.18 23.28
N ASN A 373 4.04 0.04 23.17
CA ASN A 373 3.74 1.17 24.05
C ASN A 373 2.58 2.05 23.56
N PHE A 374 1.87 1.68 22.49
CA PHE A 374 0.72 2.45 22.01
C PHE A 374 -0.36 2.70 23.07
N PRO A 375 -0.70 1.74 23.96
CA PRO A 375 -1.67 2.00 25.03
C PRO A 375 -1.20 3.09 26.01
N ASP A 376 0.11 3.16 26.27
CA ASP A 376 0.68 4.21 27.12
C ASP A 376 0.57 5.59 26.46
N VAL A 377 0.65 5.65 25.13
CA VAL A 377 0.44 6.87 24.35
C VAL A 377 -1.01 7.35 24.48
N VAL A 378 -1.98 6.45 24.30
CA VAL A 378 -3.41 6.77 24.47
C VAL A 378 -3.69 7.22 25.91
N ALA A 379 -3.21 6.47 26.90
CA ALA A 379 -3.37 6.80 28.30
C ALA A 379 -2.73 8.15 28.66
N ARG A 380 -1.58 8.48 28.05
CA ARG A 380 -0.93 9.78 28.23
C ARG A 380 -1.76 10.91 27.63
N ALA A 381 -2.28 10.77 26.41
CA ALA A 381 -3.12 11.77 25.77
C ALA A 381 -4.35 12.10 26.65
N LEU A 382 -5.07 11.07 27.11
CA LEU A 382 -6.22 11.22 28.00
C LEU A 382 -5.86 11.89 29.33
N ARG A 383 -4.72 11.53 29.95
CA ARG A 383 -4.28 12.16 31.20
C ARG A 383 -3.91 13.63 31.03
N LEU A 384 -3.24 13.99 29.94
CA LEU A 384 -2.80 15.36 29.69
C LEU A 384 -3.98 16.29 29.38
N SER A 385 -4.94 15.82 28.60
CA SER A 385 -6.14 16.59 28.26
C SER A 385 -7.21 16.55 29.33
N SER A 386 -7.21 15.55 30.22
CA SER A 386 -8.36 15.23 31.08
C SER A 386 -9.65 15.03 30.30
N ALA A 387 -9.55 14.56 29.05
CA ALA A 387 -10.70 14.22 28.23
C ALA A 387 -11.42 12.99 28.79
N ASP A 388 -12.72 12.93 28.54
CA ASP A 388 -13.51 11.75 28.85
C ASP A 388 -13.13 10.62 27.87
N PRO A 389 -12.62 9.47 28.35
CA PRO A 389 -12.24 8.38 27.47
C PRO A 389 -13.39 7.89 26.57
N GLU A 390 -14.63 7.95 27.03
CA GLU A 390 -15.80 7.46 26.27
C GLU A 390 -16.06 8.29 24.99
N GLN A 391 -15.57 9.52 24.96
CA GLN A 391 -15.71 10.43 23.82
C GLN A 391 -14.55 10.33 22.82
N LEU A 392 -13.48 9.59 23.15
CA LEU A 392 -12.39 9.34 22.22
C LEU A 392 -12.62 8.00 21.52
N CYS A 393 -12.60 8.02 20.19
CA CYS A 393 -12.74 6.83 19.37
C CYS A 393 -11.47 6.63 18.53
N LEU A 394 -10.91 5.42 18.60
CA LEU A 394 -9.75 5.03 17.80
C LEU A 394 -10.24 4.33 16.53
N GLU A 395 -9.97 4.93 15.39
CA GLU A 395 -10.35 4.39 14.09
C GLU A 395 -9.23 3.55 13.48
N ILE A 396 -9.57 2.33 13.10
CA ILE A 396 -8.62 1.36 12.54
C ILE A 396 -8.93 1.19 11.07
N GLY A 397 -8.10 1.83 10.24
CA GLY A 397 -8.12 1.69 8.78
C GLY A 397 -7.23 0.56 8.29
N GLY A 398 -7.65 -0.12 7.20
CA GLY A 398 -6.77 -0.99 6.42
C GLY A 398 -6.27 -2.22 7.17
N CYS A 399 -7.19 -3.08 7.64
CA CYS A 399 -6.80 -4.37 8.22
C CYS A 399 -5.91 -5.13 7.22
N PRO A 400 -4.67 -5.51 7.58
CA PRO A 400 -3.73 -6.12 6.64
C PRO A 400 -4.28 -7.45 6.09
N PRO A 401 -3.85 -7.89 4.90
CA PRO A 401 -4.36 -9.13 4.28
C PRO A 401 -4.05 -10.40 5.07
N ALA A 402 -3.10 -10.31 5.99
CA ALA A 402 -2.86 -11.30 7.03
C ALA A 402 -2.77 -10.55 8.36
N PRO A 403 -3.90 -10.17 9.00
CA PRO A 403 -3.84 -9.85 10.40
C PRO A 403 -3.43 -11.14 11.08
N ASP A 404 -2.32 -11.15 11.81
CA ASP A 404 -2.27 -12.05 12.94
C ASP A 404 -3.12 -11.37 14.01
N PRO A 405 -4.36 -11.84 14.30
CA PRO A 405 -5.19 -11.24 15.35
C PRO A 405 -4.45 -11.21 16.69
N GLN A 406 -3.49 -12.11 16.89
CA GLN A 406 -2.61 -12.14 18.06
C GLN A 406 -1.64 -10.96 18.12
N SER A 407 -1.42 -10.21 17.03
CA SER A 407 -0.48 -9.09 17.00
C SER A 407 -1.10 -7.74 17.37
N ILE A 408 -2.37 -7.49 17.02
CA ILE A 408 -3.05 -6.21 17.30
C ILE A 408 -3.90 -6.23 18.58
N TRP A 409 -4.49 -7.38 18.93
CA TRP A 409 -5.36 -7.50 20.10
C TRP A 409 -4.66 -7.18 21.44
N PRO A 410 -3.39 -7.59 21.68
CA PRO A 410 -2.69 -7.24 22.91
C PRO A 410 -2.51 -5.73 23.11
N VAL A 411 -2.57 -4.95 22.02
CA VAL A 411 -2.44 -3.48 22.04
C VAL A 411 -3.81 -2.82 22.20
N LEU A 412 -4.84 -3.28 21.51
CA LEU A 412 -6.17 -2.66 21.57
C LEU A 412 -6.93 -2.94 22.88
N ARG A 413 -6.74 -4.13 23.48
CA ARG A 413 -7.45 -4.50 24.71
C ARG A 413 -7.12 -3.56 25.89
N PRO A 414 -5.85 -3.20 26.16
CA PRO A 414 -5.53 -2.16 27.14
C PRO A 414 -6.15 -0.81 26.80
N CYS A 415 -6.17 -0.39 25.53
CA CYS A 415 -6.84 0.86 25.13
C CYS A 415 -8.33 0.83 25.48
N LYS A 416 -9.04 -0.25 25.14
CA LYS A 416 -10.45 -0.43 25.53
C LYS A 416 -10.65 -0.41 27.05
N GLY A 417 -9.69 -0.95 27.80
CA GLY A 417 -9.66 -0.88 29.27
C GLY A 417 -9.54 0.55 29.83
N LEU A 418 -9.12 1.52 29.03
CA LEU A 418 -9.14 2.95 29.40
C LEU A 418 -10.52 3.59 29.20
N GLY A 419 -11.44 2.95 28.47
CA GLY A 419 -12.78 3.46 28.15
C GLY A 419 -12.94 4.05 26.75
N VAL A 420 -11.91 4.02 25.90
CA VAL A 420 -12.03 4.50 24.51
C VAL A 420 -12.81 3.53 23.62
N SER A 421 -13.55 4.09 22.66
CA SER A 421 -14.27 3.31 21.64
C SER A 421 -13.34 2.89 20.51
N ILE A 422 -13.65 1.78 19.84
CA ILE A 422 -12.90 1.30 18.66
C ILE A 422 -13.80 1.30 17.43
N ALA A 423 -13.40 2.04 16.39
CA ALA A 423 -14.03 2.02 15.08
C ALA A 423 -13.22 1.17 14.08
N LEU A 424 -13.92 0.42 13.24
CA LEU A 424 -13.34 -0.31 12.11
C LEU A 424 -13.79 0.34 10.80
N ASP A 425 -12.82 0.73 9.97
CA ASP A 425 -13.09 1.41 8.70
C ASP A 425 -13.02 0.49 7.47
N GLY A 426 -13.66 0.91 6.37
CA GLY A 426 -13.60 0.26 5.05
C GLY A 426 -14.51 -0.95 4.86
N MET A 427 -15.63 -1.05 5.61
CA MET A 427 -16.51 -2.22 5.53
C MET A 427 -17.24 -2.32 4.19
N GLY A 428 -17.22 -3.55 3.65
CA GLY A 428 -17.89 -3.93 2.40
C GLY A 428 -17.04 -3.76 1.14
N ASN A 429 -15.89 -3.07 1.20
CA ASN A 429 -14.92 -2.99 0.10
C ASN A 429 -13.61 -3.70 0.47
N ASN A 430 -13.28 -3.76 1.77
CA ASN A 430 -12.13 -4.52 2.26
C ASN A 430 -12.51 -5.98 2.61
N PRO A 431 -12.02 -6.99 1.87
CA PRO A 431 -12.35 -8.40 2.11
C PRO A 431 -11.88 -8.93 3.47
N HIS A 432 -10.92 -8.26 4.12
CA HIS A 432 -10.38 -8.66 5.41
C HIS A 432 -11.10 -8.03 6.60
N ALA A 433 -11.94 -7.00 6.39
CA ALA A 433 -12.57 -6.27 7.49
C ALA A 433 -13.55 -7.16 8.30
N LEU A 434 -14.26 -8.08 7.65
CA LEU A 434 -15.11 -9.07 8.33
C LEU A 434 -14.33 -10.02 9.25
N ALA A 435 -13.11 -10.41 8.85
CA ALA A 435 -12.27 -11.25 9.70
C ALA A 435 -11.83 -10.48 10.96
N CYS A 436 -11.54 -9.19 10.81
CA CYS A 436 -11.15 -8.33 11.93
C CYS A 436 -12.34 -8.05 12.87
N LEU A 437 -13.56 -7.90 12.34
CA LEU A 437 -14.78 -7.75 13.13
C LEU A 437 -15.03 -8.92 14.10
N ARG A 438 -14.70 -10.15 13.69
CA ARG A 438 -14.88 -11.35 14.52
C ARG A 438 -13.95 -11.40 15.72
N GLU A 439 -12.76 -10.83 15.58
CA GLU A 439 -11.67 -10.97 16.55
C GLU A 439 -11.47 -9.70 17.39
N LEU A 440 -11.97 -8.54 16.94
CA LEU A 440 -11.80 -7.24 17.58
C LEU A 440 -13.07 -6.82 18.35
N PRO A 441 -12.95 -6.08 19.46
CA PRO A 441 -14.08 -5.66 20.25
C PRO A 441 -14.55 -4.31 19.70
N VAL A 442 -15.03 -4.33 18.47
CA VAL A 442 -15.40 -3.13 17.70
C VAL A 442 -16.70 -2.56 18.26
N ASP A 443 -16.74 -1.25 18.44
CA ASP A 443 -17.92 -0.50 18.92
C ASP A 443 -18.60 0.25 17.77
N VAL A 444 -17.83 0.59 16.73
CA VAL A 444 -18.29 1.35 15.56
C VAL A 444 -17.81 0.71 14.27
N MET A 445 -18.70 0.62 13.28
CA MET A 445 -18.44 0.06 11.96
C MET A 445 -18.68 1.11 10.88
N LYS A 446 -17.63 1.52 10.16
CA LYS A 446 -17.75 2.49 9.06
C LYS A 446 -17.90 1.76 7.72
N LEU A 447 -18.98 2.07 7.01
CA LEU A 447 -19.26 1.57 5.67
C LEU A 447 -18.46 2.37 4.65
N ASP A 448 -17.77 1.67 3.74
CA ASP A 448 -16.87 2.28 2.77
C ASP A 448 -17.60 3.22 1.79
N ALA A 449 -16.99 4.36 1.49
CA ALA A 449 -17.55 5.39 0.63
C ALA A 449 -17.81 4.91 -0.81
N ALA A 450 -17.09 3.90 -1.31
CA ALA A 450 -17.35 3.32 -2.63
C ALA A 450 -18.71 2.60 -2.67
N ASN A 451 -19.05 1.86 -1.61
CA ASN A 451 -20.34 1.18 -1.49
C ASN A 451 -21.49 2.17 -1.33
N VAL A 452 -21.31 3.21 -0.50
CA VAL A 452 -22.31 4.26 -0.31
C VAL A 452 -22.55 5.06 -1.59
N ARG A 453 -21.49 5.38 -2.35
CA ARG A 453 -21.62 6.04 -3.66
C ARG A 453 -22.39 5.19 -4.67
N ALA A 454 -22.21 3.87 -4.65
CA ALA A 454 -22.91 2.95 -5.54
C ALA A 454 -24.36 2.63 -5.11
N LEU A 455 -24.80 3.06 -3.93
CA LEU A 455 -26.06 2.66 -3.30
C LEU A 455 -27.31 2.89 -4.15
N THR A 456 -27.37 4.01 -4.88
CA THR A 456 -28.54 4.38 -5.71
C THR A 456 -28.51 3.72 -7.09
N ALA A 457 -27.32 3.35 -7.60
CA ALA A 457 -27.14 2.83 -8.95
C ALA A 457 -26.99 1.29 -9.01
N SER A 458 -26.61 0.65 -7.89
CA SER A 458 -26.33 -0.78 -7.83
C SER A 458 -27.19 -1.46 -6.77
N ARG A 459 -28.05 -2.38 -7.22
CA ARG A 459 -28.82 -3.26 -6.33
C ARG A 459 -27.91 -4.11 -5.44
N GLU A 460 -26.76 -4.52 -5.96
CA GLU A 460 -25.78 -5.28 -5.19
C GLU A 460 -25.21 -4.45 -4.04
N ALA A 461 -24.82 -3.19 -4.29
CA ALA A 461 -24.32 -2.30 -3.24
C ALA A 461 -25.38 -2.00 -2.17
N ALA A 462 -26.65 -1.83 -2.58
CA ALA A 462 -27.78 -1.68 -1.66
C ALA A 462 -27.97 -2.92 -0.77
N LEU A 463 -27.97 -4.12 -1.36
CA LEU A 463 -28.10 -5.37 -0.60
C LEU A 463 -26.93 -5.59 0.36
N ILE A 464 -25.69 -5.35 -0.08
CA ILE A 464 -24.51 -5.46 0.79
C ILE A 464 -24.64 -4.50 1.96
N THR A 465 -24.99 -3.24 1.70
CA THR A 465 -25.15 -2.22 2.73
C THR A 465 -26.23 -2.60 3.74
N GLU A 466 -27.39 -3.07 3.29
CA GLU A 466 -28.48 -3.54 4.15
C GLU A 466 -28.07 -4.73 5.02
N HIS A 467 -27.33 -5.70 4.48
CA HIS A 467 -26.83 -6.83 5.26
C HIS A 467 -25.78 -6.40 6.29
N LEU A 468 -24.90 -5.47 5.93
CA LEU A 468 -23.91 -4.93 6.85
C LEU A 468 -24.59 -4.17 8.01
N THR A 469 -25.57 -3.31 7.73
CA THR A 469 -26.30 -2.61 8.80
C THR A 469 -27.12 -3.55 9.66
N ALA A 470 -27.74 -4.58 9.08
CA ALA A 470 -28.42 -5.61 9.85
C ALA A 470 -27.47 -6.38 10.79
N MET A 471 -26.33 -6.83 10.27
CA MET A 471 -25.31 -7.53 11.05
C MET A 471 -24.77 -6.67 12.19
N ALA A 472 -24.51 -5.38 11.94
CA ALA A 472 -24.04 -4.47 12.98
C ALA A 472 -25.06 -4.32 14.11
N ARG A 473 -26.36 -4.21 13.79
CA ARG A 473 -27.43 -4.17 14.80
C ARG A 473 -27.49 -5.45 15.63
N ASP A 474 -27.36 -6.62 14.99
CA ASP A 474 -27.36 -7.91 15.69
C ASP A 474 -26.15 -8.08 16.64
N LEU A 475 -25.05 -7.38 16.35
CA LEU A 475 -23.83 -7.35 17.16
C LEU A 475 -23.77 -6.15 18.12
N ASP A 476 -24.80 -5.31 18.15
CA ASP A 476 -24.87 -4.05 18.91
C ASP A 476 -23.72 -3.07 18.61
N ILE A 477 -23.31 -3.02 17.34
CA ILE A 477 -22.27 -2.12 16.80
C ILE A 477 -22.93 -0.94 16.09
N VAL A 478 -22.45 0.28 16.37
CA VAL A 478 -22.93 1.51 15.71
C VAL A 478 -22.42 1.59 14.28
N THR A 479 -23.27 1.92 13.32
CA THR A 479 -22.90 2.07 11.91
C THR A 479 -22.71 3.52 11.48
N ILE A 480 -21.63 3.80 10.75
CA ILE A 480 -21.40 5.09 10.09
C ILE A 480 -21.31 4.87 8.58
N ALA A 481 -22.19 5.47 7.79
CA ALA A 481 -22.05 5.50 6.34
C ALA A 481 -21.15 6.66 5.90
N THR A 482 -20.03 6.37 5.26
CA THR A 482 -19.07 7.39 4.78
C THR A 482 -19.33 7.79 3.33
N GLY A 483 -18.94 9.00 2.94
CA GLY A 483 -19.06 9.46 1.55
C GLY A 483 -20.50 9.77 1.09
N VAL A 484 -21.38 10.19 2.01
CA VAL A 484 -22.74 10.62 1.65
C VAL A 484 -22.72 11.95 0.89
N GLU A 485 -23.22 11.92 -0.35
CA GLU A 485 -23.19 13.02 -1.32
C GLU A 485 -24.60 13.50 -1.72
N SER A 486 -25.66 12.70 -1.52
CA SER A 486 -27.03 13.07 -1.91
C SER A 486 -28.11 12.75 -0.87
N GLU A 487 -29.21 13.51 -0.88
CA GLU A 487 -30.38 13.28 0.00
C GLU A 487 -31.09 11.94 -0.32
N GLU A 488 -30.93 11.42 -1.53
CA GLU A 488 -31.42 10.10 -1.91
C GLU A 488 -30.67 8.99 -1.15
N GLN A 489 -29.34 9.11 -1.05
CA GLN A 489 -28.52 8.21 -0.23
C GLN A 489 -28.92 8.28 1.24
N VAL A 490 -29.16 9.49 1.78
CA VAL A 490 -29.66 9.68 3.16
C VAL A 490 -30.96 8.91 3.37
N THR A 491 -31.89 9.01 2.43
CA THR A 491 -33.21 8.35 2.53
C THR A 491 -33.07 6.82 2.55
N LEU A 492 -32.22 6.26 1.68
CA LEU A 492 -31.95 4.82 1.64
C LEU A 492 -31.21 4.33 2.89
N LEU A 493 -30.17 5.04 3.33
CA LEU A 493 -29.42 4.65 4.53
C LEU A 493 -30.30 4.70 5.79
N LYS A 494 -31.23 5.66 5.84
CA LYS A 494 -32.21 5.76 6.92
C LYS A 494 -33.23 4.62 6.90
N SER A 495 -33.69 4.17 5.73
CA SER A 495 -34.57 2.99 5.62
C SER A 495 -33.84 1.68 5.97
N MET A 496 -32.53 1.62 5.72
CA MET A 496 -31.64 0.52 6.13
C MET A 496 -31.22 0.58 7.61
N HIS A 497 -31.77 1.53 8.39
CA HIS A 497 -31.48 1.74 9.80
C HIS A 497 -30.00 1.98 10.09
N CYS A 498 -29.28 2.66 9.19
CA CYS A 498 -27.94 3.14 9.46
C CYS A 498 -27.98 4.21 10.56
N ASP A 499 -27.09 4.11 11.55
CA ASP A 499 -27.14 4.92 12.75
C ASP A 499 -26.68 6.35 12.50
N LEU A 500 -25.56 6.51 11.77
CA LEU A 500 -24.85 7.76 11.59
C LEU A 500 -24.36 7.92 10.14
N LEU A 501 -24.22 9.18 9.71
CA LEU A 501 -23.81 9.53 8.36
C LEU A 501 -22.62 10.50 8.38
N GLN A 502 -21.75 10.38 7.38
CA GLN A 502 -20.62 11.28 7.14
C GLN A 502 -20.41 11.47 5.63
N GLY A 503 -20.13 12.69 5.19
CA GLY A 503 -19.79 12.94 3.79
C GLY A 503 -19.94 14.39 3.35
N PRO A 504 -19.62 14.68 2.08
CA PRO A 504 -19.64 16.03 1.53
C PRO A 504 -20.98 16.76 1.69
N LEU A 505 -22.10 16.04 1.62
CA LEU A 505 -23.44 16.61 1.84
C LEU A 505 -23.61 17.21 3.24
N LEU A 506 -22.97 16.58 4.24
CA LEU A 506 -23.13 16.90 5.66
C LEU A 506 -22.07 17.90 6.14
N GLY A 507 -20.92 17.96 5.47
CA GLY A 507 -19.89 18.96 5.72
C GLY A 507 -18.51 18.47 5.31
N ALA A 508 -17.70 19.41 4.82
CA ALA A 508 -16.28 19.21 4.65
C ALA A 508 -15.53 19.28 6.00
N ALA A 509 -14.33 18.68 6.06
CA ALA A 509 -13.42 18.84 7.18
C ALA A 509 -13.00 20.31 7.33
N ARG A 510 -13.06 20.85 8.55
CA ARG A 510 -12.75 22.26 8.85
C ARG A 510 -12.01 22.42 10.17
N PRO A 511 -11.31 23.55 10.39
CA PRO A 511 -10.76 23.89 11.70
C PRO A 511 -11.84 23.89 12.81
N ALA A 512 -11.45 23.62 14.05
CA ALA A 512 -12.37 23.41 15.18
C ALA A 512 -13.25 24.65 15.48
N ASP A 513 -12.69 25.85 15.36
CA ASP A 513 -13.38 27.14 15.55
C ASP A 513 -14.52 27.33 14.56
N GLN A 514 -14.37 26.87 13.33
CA GLN A 514 -15.39 26.96 12.28
C GLN A 514 -16.50 25.90 12.39
N LEU A 515 -16.31 24.90 13.25
CA LEU A 515 -17.28 23.84 13.47
C LEU A 515 -18.14 24.10 14.71
N ALA A 516 -17.66 24.92 15.65
CA ALA A 516 -18.34 25.25 16.91
C ALA A 516 -19.80 25.70 16.69
N ASP A 517 -20.03 26.61 15.73
CA ASP A 517 -21.38 27.12 15.41
C ASP A 517 -22.32 26.04 14.85
N ARG A 518 -21.78 25.03 14.16
CA ARG A 518 -22.56 23.90 13.62
C ARG A 518 -22.81 22.80 14.65
N ILE A 519 -21.94 22.76 15.66
CA ILE A 519 -22.09 21.94 16.87
C ILE A 519 -23.02 22.68 17.87
N ALA A 520 -23.44 23.91 17.64
CA ALA A 520 -24.45 24.57 18.49
C ALA A 520 -25.87 24.04 18.17
N GLY A 521 -26.40 23.16 19.02
CA GLY A 521 -27.79 22.65 18.98
C GLY A 521 -27.98 21.48 19.95
N SER A 522 -29.15 21.28 20.56
CA SER A 522 -29.31 20.18 21.53
C SER A 522 -29.35 18.81 20.81
N PRO A 523 -28.64 17.77 21.30
CA PRO A 523 -28.92 16.41 20.87
C PRO A 523 -30.38 16.06 21.24
N PRO A 524 -31.07 15.24 20.43
CA PRO A 524 -32.44 14.82 20.75
C PRO A 524 -32.49 13.99 22.03
N ASP A 525 -33.61 14.10 22.76
CA ASP A 525 -33.90 13.27 23.92
C ASP A 525 -33.76 11.76 23.58
N GLY A 526 -32.93 11.06 24.36
CA GLY A 526 -32.71 9.62 24.22
C GLY A 526 -31.56 9.20 23.30
N TRP A 527 -30.86 10.13 22.64
CA TRP A 527 -29.60 9.79 21.97
C TRP A 527 -28.47 9.73 22.99
N GLN A 528 -27.98 8.52 23.23
CA GLN A 528 -26.81 8.26 24.04
C GLN A 528 -25.69 7.75 23.13
N PRO A 529 -24.47 8.31 23.21
CA PRO A 529 -23.29 7.64 22.68
C PRO A 529 -23.22 6.27 23.36
N SER A 530 -22.73 5.26 22.64
CA SER A 530 -22.87 3.82 22.94
C SER A 530 -22.58 3.38 24.39
N ALA A 531 -21.93 4.20 25.23
CA ALA A 531 -21.69 3.94 26.64
C ALA A 531 -22.92 3.48 27.46
N SER A 532 -24.14 3.94 27.17
CA SER A 532 -25.32 3.53 27.97
C SER A 532 -26.09 2.31 27.45
N LYS A 533 -25.67 1.71 26.31
CA LYS A 533 -26.00 0.30 26.04
C LYS A 533 -25.06 -0.67 26.76
N ILE A 534 -23.94 -0.17 27.30
CA ILE A 534 -22.94 -0.91 28.07
C ILE A 534 -23.31 -0.89 29.57
N ALA A 535 -24.55 -1.23 29.90
CA ALA A 535 -24.88 -1.70 31.25
C ALA A 535 -24.76 -3.23 31.27
N ALA A 536 -23.55 -3.69 31.56
CA ALA A 536 -23.13 -5.08 31.83
C ALA A 536 -23.31 -6.10 30.67
N PRO A 537 -22.21 -6.56 30.03
CA PRO A 537 -22.24 -7.89 29.46
C PRO A 537 -22.26 -8.88 30.63
N ALA A 538 -23.39 -9.58 30.80
CA ALA A 538 -23.38 -10.86 31.50
C ALA A 538 -22.20 -11.66 30.97
N GLN A 539 -21.33 -12.11 31.88
CA GLN A 539 -20.14 -12.91 31.60
C GLN A 539 -20.44 -13.95 30.51
N ARG A 540 -20.08 -13.67 29.25
CA ARG A 540 -19.98 -14.71 28.22
C ARG A 540 -18.74 -15.52 28.57
N THR A 541 -18.92 -16.47 29.47
CA THR A 541 -18.06 -17.63 29.60
C THR A 541 -18.15 -18.36 28.26
N MET A 542 -17.21 -18.06 27.36
CA MET A 542 -16.85 -19.02 26.31
C MET A 542 -16.37 -20.26 27.05
N GLY A 543 -17.23 -21.27 27.13
CA GLY A 543 -16.86 -22.61 27.56
C GLY A 543 -15.78 -23.14 26.63
N LEU A 544 -14.52 -22.95 27.02
CA LEU A 544 -13.47 -23.86 26.60
C LEU A 544 -13.83 -25.22 27.20
N ALA A 545 -14.19 -26.16 26.34
CA ALA A 545 -14.24 -27.56 26.71
C ALA A 545 -12.87 -27.96 27.31
N PRO A 546 -12.82 -28.60 28.47
CA PRO A 546 -11.55 -29.04 29.04
C PRO A 546 -10.92 -30.10 28.13
N SER A 547 -9.65 -29.89 27.80
CA SER A 547 -8.81 -30.87 27.12
C SER A 547 -8.85 -32.22 27.86
N PRO A 548 -8.89 -33.36 27.14
CA PRO A 548 -8.86 -34.66 27.80
C PRO A 548 -7.49 -34.86 28.46
N GLU A 549 -7.48 -35.21 29.75
CA GLU A 549 -6.27 -35.61 30.46
C GLU A 549 -5.61 -36.82 29.76
N PRO A 550 -4.27 -36.88 29.74
CA PRO A 550 -3.58 -38.05 29.25
C PRO A 550 -3.70 -39.18 30.27
N SER A 551 -4.31 -40.28 29.85
CA SER A 551 -4.34 -41.55 30.57
C SER A 551 -2.94 -41.98 31.05
N ARG A 552 -2.78 -42.15 32.35
CA ARG A 552 -1.84 -43.10 32.96
C ARG A 552 -2.46 -43.74 34.20
#